data_AF-A0A2H0P1X2-F1
#
_entry.id   AF-A0A2H0P1X2-F1
#
_cell.length_a   1.000
_cell.length_b   1.000
_cell.length_c   1.000
_cell.angle_alpha   90.00
_cell.angle_beta   90.00
_cell.angle_gamma   90.00
#
_symmetry.space_group_name_H-M   'P 1'
#
loop_
_entity.id
_entity.type
_entity.pdbx_description
1 polymer ?
#
loop_
_entity_poly.entity_id
_entity_poly.type
_entity_poly.pdbx_seq_one_letter_code
_entity_poly.pdbx_strand_id
1 'polypeptide(L)' 'MLTGKLPFIGMGAGMLMNKINMSYIPPSRNIAGLPEALDEVFLKAFQADPDRRYRTPQEFVAALSAAVDGAKSKTS' A
#
# COMPACT_ATOMS: atom_id res chain seq x y z
N MET A 1 10.67 -0.53 7.73
CA MET A 1 9.24 -0.28 7.48
C MET A 1 8.88 -0.87 6.13
N LEU A 2 8.10 -1.97 6.15
CA LEU A 2 7.78 -2.94 5.08
C LEU A 2 8.83 -3.13 3.97
N THR A 3 8.87 -2.27 2.95
CA THR A 3 9.72 -2.44 1.76
C THR A 3 11.14 -1.91 1.91
N GLY A 4 11.41 -1.12 2.95
CA GLY A 4 12.69 -0.42 3.14
C GLY A 4 12.91 0.74 2.16
N LYS A 5 11.94 1.06 1.31
CA LYS A 5 11.97 2.15 0.32
C LYS A 5 10.77 3.06 0.49
N LEU A 6 10.91 4.33 0.14
CA LEU A 6 9.77 5.25 0.07
C LEU A 6 8.87 4.90 -1.13
N PRO A 7 7.54 4.92 -0.98
CA PRO A 7 6.62 4.66 -2.08
C PRO A 7 6.76 5.67 -3.22
N PHE A 8 6.89 6.96 -2.87
CA PHE A 8 7.04 8.05 -3.82
C PHE A 8 8.44 8.65 -3.69
N ILE A 9 9.23 8.52 -4.75
CA ILE A 9 10.59 9.04 -4.84
C ILE A 9 10.55 10.40 -5.54
N GLY A 10 11.42 11.34 -5.14
CA GLY A 10 11.54 12.65 -5.79
C GLY A 10 11.84 13.75 -4.79
N MET A 11 12.01 14.98 -5.29
CA MET A 11 12.23 16.18 -4.47
C MET A 11 11.16 17.24 -4.79
N GLY A 12 10.70 17.95 -3.76
CA GLY A 12 9.74 19.05 -3.87
C GLY A 12 8.50 18.66 -4.68
N ALA A 13 8.19 19.44 -5.71
CA ALA A 13 7.02 19.24 -6.57
C ALA A 13 7.03 17.87 -7.29
N GLY A 14 8.19 17.29 -7.60
CA GLY A 14 8.28 15.99 -8.26
C GLY A 14 7.74 14.84 -7.38
N MET A 15 8.03 14.88 -6.07
CA MET A 15 7.46 13.92 -5.12
C MET A 15 5.93 14.07 -5.03
N LEU A 16 5.45 15.32 -4.98
CA LEU A 16 4.02 15.60 -4.93
C LEU A 16 3.30 15.07 -6.17
N MET A 17 3.87 15.27 -7.37
CA MET A 17 3.32 14.73 -8.62
C MET A 17 3.28 13.20 -8.61
N ASN A 18 4.33 12.53 -8.14
CA ASN A 18 4.33 11.07 -8.02
C ASN A 18 3.24 10.58 -7.06
N LYS A 19 2.99 11.29 -5.96
CA LYS A 19 1.91 10.98 -5.03
C LYS A 19 0.53 11.20 -5.66
N ILE A 20 0.30 12.33 -6.31
CA ILE A 20 -0.97 12.66 -6.97
C ILE A 20 -1.28 11.65 -8.09
N ASN A 21 -0.28 11.32 -8.90
CA ASN A 21 -0.40 10.35 -9.98
C ASN A 21 -0.37 8.90 -9.50
N MET A 22 -0.22 8.67 -8.20
CA MET A 22 -0.04 7.34 -7.60
C MET A 22 1.04 6.50 -8.30
N SER A 23 2.14 7.15 -8.69
CA SER A 23 3.29 6.52 -9.32
C SER A 23 4.20 5.94 -8.23
N TYR A 24 3.93 4.69 -7.83
CA TYR A 24 4.74 3.92 -6.88
C TYR A 24 4.88 2.46 -7.32
N ILE A 25 5.89 1.77 -6.78
CA ILE A 25 6.05 0.33 -6.97
C ILE A 25 5.30 -0.39 -5.84
N PRO A 26 4.32 -1.27 -6.16
CA PRO A 26 3.59 -2.03 -5.16
C PRO A 26 4.51 -2.87 -4.24
N PRO A 27 4.17 -3.04 -2.95
CA PRO A 27 4.96 -3.83 -2.01
C PRO A 27 5.30 -5.24 -2.48
N SER A 28 4.35 -5.97 -3.07
CA SER A 28 4.58 -7.34 -3.59
C SER A 28 5.69 -7.40 -4.64
N ARG A 29 5.84 -6.33 -5.43
CA ARG A 29 6.86 -6.20 -6.47
C ARG A 29 8.21 -5.75 -5.93
N ASN A 30 8.22 -5.10 -4.76
CA ASN A 30 9.46 -4.70 -4.10
C ASN A 30 10.08 -5.84 -3.28
N ILE A 31 9.26 -6.68 -2.65
CA ILE A 31 9.70 -7.83 -1.84
C ILE A 31 8.96 -9.08 -2.31
N ALA A 32 9.71 -10.00 -2.90
CA ALA A 32 9.19 -11.31 -3.27
C ALA A 32 8.67 -12.07 -2.03
N GLY A 33 7.50 -12.69 -2.16
CA GLY A 33 6.84 -13.42 -1.07
C GLY A 33 5.85 -12.58 -0.25
N LEU A 34 5.72 -11.27 -0.52
CA LEU A 34 4.60 -10.50 0.02
C LEU A 34 3.31 -10.80 -0.75
N PRO A 35 2.15 -10.86 -0.07
CA PRO A 35 0.87 -11.14 -0.73
C PRO A 35 0.43 -10.00 -1.65
N GLU A 36 -0.12 -10.32 -2.82
CA GLU A 36 -0.71 -9.31 -3.72
C GLU A 36 -1.90 -8.57 -3.08
N ALA A 37 -2.63 -9.23 -2.18
CA ALA A 37 -3.70 -8.58 -1.41
C ALA A 37 -3.20 -7.38 -0.59
N LEU A 38 -1.91 -7.33 -0.26
CA LEU A 38 -1.30 -6.20 0.41
C LEU A 38 -1.24 -4.97 -0.51
N ASP A 39 -1.06 -5.17 -1.81
CA ASP A 39 -1.00 -4.07 -2.77
C ASP A 39 -2.32 -3.31 -2.85
N GLU A 40 -3.46 -3.99 -2.76
CA GLU A 40 -4.78 -3.38 -2.72
C GLU A 40 -4.97 -2.50 -1.48
N VAL A 41 -4.47 -2.96 -0.33
CA VAL A 41 -4.50 -2.19 0.92
C VAL A 41 -3.69 -0.90 0.77
N PHE A 42 -2.47 -0.97 0.22
CA PHE A 42 -1.66 0.23 -0.01
C PHE A 42 -2.20 1.12 -1.12
N LEU A 43 -2.80 0.55 -2.17
CA LEU A 43 -3.46 1.30 -3.24
C LEU A 43 -4.57 2.17 -2.68
N LYS A 44 -5.41 1.61 -1.80
CA LYS A 44 -6.46 2.36 -1.12
C LYS A 44 -5.89 3.38 -0.14
N ALA A 45 -4.89 3.00 0.66
CA ALA A 45 -4.28 3.90 1.63
C ALA A 45 -3.59 5.13 0.99
N PHE A 46 -3.05 4.98 -0.22
CA PHE A 46 -2.35 6.04 -0.95
C PHE A 46 -3.23 6.94 -1.81
N GLN A 47 -4.54 6.67 -1.93
CA GLN A 47 -5.45 7.51 -2.69
C GLN A 47 -5.31 8.99 -2.29
N ALA A 48 -5.16 9.87 -3.27
CA ALA A 48 -5.04 11.31 -3.00
C ALA A 48 -6.35 11.86 -2.39
N ASP A 49 -7.47 11.38 -2.90
CA ASP A 49 -8.82 11.67 -2.41
C ASP A 49 -9.04 11.04 -1.02
N PRO A 50 -9.28 11.83 0.04
CA PRO A 50 -9.60 11.32 1.37
C PRO A 50 -10.80 10.37 1.41
N ASP A 51 -11.81 10.58 0.56
CA ASP A 51 -13.04 9.77 0.56
C ASP A 51 -12.82 8.40 -0.07
N ARG A 52 -11.75 8.25 -0.85
CA ARG A 52 -11.31 6.97 -1.42
C ARG A 52 -10.33 6.23 -0.52
N ARG A 53 -9.86 6.83 0.57
CA ARG A 53 -8.97 6.22 1.57
C ARG A 53 -9.76 5.50 2.67
N TYR A 54 -9.03 4.82 3.54
CA TYR A 54 -9.58 4.37 4.81
C TYR A 54 -9.98 5.56 5.66
N ARG A 55 -11.21 5.55 6.15
CA ARG A 55 -11.77 6.67 6.91
C ARG A 55 -11.22 6.73 8.33
N THR A 56 -10.84 5.56 8.86
CA THR A 56 -10.27 5.42 10.20
C THR A 56 -9.02 4.55 10.20
N PRO A 57 -8.10 4.74 11.16
CA PRO A 57 -6.96 3.85 11.35
C PRO A 57 -7.36 2.39 11.56
N GLN A 58 -8.50 2.14 12.23
CA GLN A 58 -9.02 0.81 12.51
C GLN A 58 -9.40 0.07 11.23
N GLU A 59 -10.03 0.75 10.27
CA GLU A 59 -10.33 0.16 8.95
C GLU A 59 -9.05 -0.24 8.21
N PHE A 60 -8.01 0.59 8.29
CA PHE A 60 -6.71 0.29 7.67
C PHE A 60 -6.06 -0.93 8.32
N VAL A 61 -6.04 -0.99 9.66
CA VAL A 61 -5.49 -2.15 10.39
C VAL A 61 -6.28 -3.43 10.06
N ALA A 62 -7.60 -3.37 10.03
CA ALA A 62 -8.43 -4.52 9.69
C ALA A 62 -8.14 -5.05 8.28
N ALA A 63 -8.02 -4.15 7.29
CA ALA A 63 -7.68 -4.53 5.92
C ALA A 63 -6.27 -5.12 5.82
N LEU A 64 -5.31 -4.53 6.55
CA LEU A 64 -3.94 -5.01 6.60
C LEU A 64 -3.84 -6.42 7.20
N SER A 65 -4.51 -6.66 8.34
CA SER A 65 -4.58 -7.99 8.98
C SER A 65 -5.22 -9.02 8.07
N ALA A 66 -6.36 -8.68 7.45
CA ALA A 66 -7.04 -9.57 6.52
C ALA A 66 -6.17 -9.96 5.31
N ALA A 67 -5.41 -9.02 4.76
CA ALA A 67 -4.50 -9.28 3.64
C ALA A 67 -3.35 -10.25 4.03
N VAL A 68 -2.84 -10.14 5.26
CA VAL A 68 -1.77 -11.02 5.76
C VAL A 68 -2.30 -12.40 6.13
N ASP A 69 -3.46 -12.49 6.79
CA ASP A 69 -4.01 -13.77 7.25
C ASP A 69 -4.67 -14.56 6.10
N GLY A 70 -5.29 -13.87 5.15
CA GLY A 70 -5.77 -14.47 3.90
C GLY A 70 -4.65 -15.08 3.06
N ALA A 71 -3.44 -14.53 3.15
CA ALA A 71 -2.27 -15.10 2.47
C ALA A 71 -1.76 -16.38 3.14
N LYS A 72 -1.75 -16.44 4.47
CA LYS A 72 -1.37 -17.66 5.22
C LYS A 72 -2.30 -18.83 4.92
N SER A 73 -3.58 -18.54 4.66
CA SER A 73 -4.62 -19.54 4.42
C SER A 73 -4.54 -20.20 3.03
N LYS A 74 -3.85 -19.57 2.06
CA LYS A 74 -3.70 -20.07 0.69
C LYS A 74 -2.42 -20.90 0.48
N THR A 75 -1.66 -21.18 1.53
CA THR A 75 -0.40 -21.96 1.49
C THR A 75 -0.48 -23.25 2.31
N SER A 76 -1.70 -23.73 2.63
CA SER A 76 -1.94 -25.08 3.19
C SER A 76 -2.65 -25.97 2.19
#